data_AF-A0A1V2H7Q8-F1
#
_entry.id   AF-A0A1V2H7Q8-F1
#
_cell.length_a   1.000
_cell.length_b   1.000
_cell.length_c   1.000
_cell.angle_alpha   90.00
_cell.angle_beta   90.00
_cell.angle_gamma   90.00
#
_symmetry.space_group_name_H-M   'P 1'
#
loop_
_entity.id
_entity.type
_entity.pdbx_description
1 polymer ?
#
loop_
_entity_poly.entity_id
_entity_poly.type
_entity_poly.pdbx_seq_one_letter_code
_entity_poly.pdbx_strand_id
1 'polypeptide(L)'
;MGGIDRWCGVAALCGLLAGCAPPTHPMPPDARPGLGAEWVQADGYRWPPRYGFAEVEGFIVLPPGVLLDRFGPERGNFFSPKGAAFAARALPRACRDQPYAVYRVAAPLVVRIGTAAPWFGETGGAIQIMTDASAAQLVADGALQRLPAEPAQCGSP
;
A
#
# COMPACT_ATOMS: atom_id res chain seq x y z
N MET A 1 20.72 -73.84 8.81
CA MET A 1 20.44 -73.99 10.25
C MET A 1 20.77 -72.66 10.89
N GLY A 2 19.79 -71.73 10.96
CA GLY A 2 19.26 -71.19 12.23
C GLY A 2 19.86 -69.79 12.46
N GLY A 3 19.14 -68.71 12.74
CA GLY A 3 17.74 -68.49 13.02
C GLY A 3 17.42 -67.00 12.83
N ILE A 4 16.18 -66.76 12.45
CA ILE A 4 15.43 -65.49 12.49
C ILE A 4 15.22 -65.11 13.95
N ASP A 5 15.46 -63.86 14.33
CA ASP A 5 14.64 -63.22 15.38
C ASP A 5 14.57 -61.70 15.26
N ARG A 6 13.34 -61.23 15.45
CA ARG A 6 12.83 -59.87 15.30
C ARG A 6 13.20 -59.03 16.50
N TRP A 7 13.55 -57.76 16.28
CA TRP A 7 13.30 -56.69 17.25
C TRP A 7 12.60 -55.52 16.56
N CYS A 8 11.37 -55.27 17.02
CA CYS A 8 10.60 -54.05 16.79
C CYS A 8 11.04 -52.96 17.79
N GLY A 9 10.96 -51.69 17.37
CA GLY A 9 10.98 -50.49 18.22
C GLY A 9 12.41 -50.03 18.55
N VAL A 10 12.75 -48.74 18.52
CA VAL A 10 11.99 -47.62 19.07
C VAL A 10 12.33 -46.31 18.32
N ALA A 11 11.26 -45.59 17.98
CA ALA A 11 11.10 -44.14 17.82
C ALA A 11 12.16 -43.33 17.06
N ALA A 12 11.77 -42.93 15.86
CA ALA A 12 12.11 -41.61 15.33
C ALA A 12 11.68 -40.51 16.33
N LEU A 13 12.64 -39.71 16.79
CA LEU A 13 12.36 -38.37 17.30
C LEU A 13 12.94 -37.38 16.28
N CYS A 14 12.12 -37.14 15.27
CA CYS A 14 12.23 -35.99 14.39
C CYS A 14 12.05 -34.71 15.23
N GLY A 15 12.86 -33.69 14.93
CA GLY A 15 13.09 -32.55 15.79
C GLY A 15 11.83 -31.72 16.12
N LEU A 16 11.70 -31.35 17.38
CA LEU A 16 10.94 -30.18 17.78
C LEU A 16 11.87 -28.97 17.67
N LEU A 17 12.04 -28.47 16.44
CA LEU A 17 12.37 -27.05 16.30
C LEU A 17 11.17 -26.30 16.87
N ALA A 18 11.35 -25.72 18.06
CA ALA A 18 10.46 -24.69 18.56
C ALA A 18 10.40 -23.62 17.48
N GLY A 19 9.35 -23.66 16.65
CA GLY A 19 9.08 -22.61 15.70
C GLY A 19 8.85 -21.36 16.51
N CYS A 20 9.80 -20.42 16.49
CA CYS A 20 9.53 -19.04 16.83
C CYS A 20 8.50 -18.56 15.82
N ALA A 21 7.21 -18.82 16.07
CA ALA A 21 6.16 -18.08 15.42
C ALA A 21 6.44 -16.61 15.78
N PRO A 22 6.76 -15.74 14.79
CA PRO A 22 6.94 -14.33 15.09
C PRO A 22 5.67 -13.84 15.78
N PRO A 23 5.75 -12.91 16.74
CA PRO A 23 4.55 -12.32 17.33
C PRO A 23 3.71 -11.73 16.20
N THR A 24 2.58 -12.38 15.90
CA THR A 24 1.64 -11.88 14.91
C THR A 24 0.86 -10.77 15.60
N HIS A 25 1.20 -9.52 15.28
CA HIS A 25 0.37 -8.40 15.64
C HIS A 25 -1.05 -8.60 15.07
N PRO A 26 -2.11 -8.18 15.78
CA PRO A 26 -3.46 -8.26 15.23
C PRO A 26 -3.53 -7.46 13.92
N MET A 27 -4.24 -8.00 12.93
CA MET A 27 -4.41 -7.31 11.65
C MET A 27 -5.14 -5.97 11.87
N PRO A 28 -4.68 -4.87 11.23
CA PRO A 28 -5.44 -3.64 11.22
C PRO A 28 -6.87 -3.90 10.70
N PRO A 29 -7.90 -3.30 11.31
CA PRO A 29 -9.30 -3.60 10.97
C PRO A 29 -9.67 -3.26 9.53
N ASP A 30 -8.86 -2.43 8.89
CA ASP A 30 -9.01 -1.98 7.51
C ASP A 30 -8.07 -2.67 6.52
N ALA A 31 -7.33 -3.69 6.95
CA ALA A 31 -6.43 -4.45 6.08
C ALA A 31 -7.20 -5.23 5.02
N ARG A 32 -6.68 -5.24 3.79
CA ARG A 32 -7.27 -6.04 2.72
C ARG A 32 -7.18 -7.54 3.03
N PRO A 33 -8.14 -8.36 2.56
CA PRO A 33 -8.01 -9.81 2.61
C PRO A 33 -6.70 -10.28 1.97
N GLY A 34 -6.02 -11.23 2.62
CA GLY A 34 -4.77 -11.79 2.11
C GLY A 34 -3.51 -10.95 2.34
N LEU A 35 -3.60 -9.82 3.06
CA LEU A 35 -2.39 -9.08 3.47
C LEU A 35 -1.55 -9.93 4.43
N GLY A 36 -0.28 -10.14 4.07
CA GLY A 36 0.67 -10.90 4.91
C GLY A 36 0.98 -10.21 6.24
N ALA A 37 1.15 -11.02 7.29
CA ALA A 37 1.43 -10.52 8.65
C ALA A 37 2.78 -9.78 8.77
N GLU A 38 3.71 -10.01 7.83
CA GLU A 38 4.99 -9.30 7.74
C GLU A 38 4.84 -7.78 7.54
N TRP A 39 3.69 -7.37 7.00
CA TRP A 39 3.33 -5.97 6.76
C TRP A 39 2.68 -5.26 7.95
N VAL A 40 2.55 -5.95 9.08
CA VAL A 40 1.90 -5.43 10.27
C VAL A 40 2.93 -5.21 11.39
N GLN A 41 2.73 -4.16 12.16
CA GLN A 41 3.48 -3.80 13.37
C GLN A 41 2.50 -3.38 14.47
N ALA A 42 3.01 -3.17 15.69
CA ALA A 42 2.17 -2.97 16.88
C ALA A 42 1.13 -1.84 16.74
N ASP A 43 1.42 -0.79 15.99
CA ASP A 43 0.62 0.41 15.80
C ASP A 43 -0.04 0.51 14.41
N GLY A 44 -0.01 -0.57 13.61
CA GLY A 44 -0.69 -0.64 12.32
C GLY A 44 0.17 -1.25 11.22
N TYR A 45 0.30 -0.54 10.09
CA TYR A 45 1.05 -1.02 8.94
C TYR A 45 2.53 -0.68 9.05
N ARG A 46 3.37 -1.65 8.65
CA ARG A 46 4.77 -1.41 8.32
C ARG A 46 4.84 -0.71 6.99
N TRP A 47 4.89 0.61 6.99
CA TRP A 47 5.04 1.41 5.76
C TRP A 47 6.47 1.32 5.21
N PRO A 48 6.65 1.47 3.88
CA PRO A 48 7.97 1.52 3.27
C PRO A 48 8.77 2.73 3.76
N PRO A 49 10.11 2.65 3.78
CA PRO A 49 10.96 3.82 4.02
C PRO A 49 10.78 4.86 2.91
N ARG A 50 11.36 6.06 3.10
CA ARG A 50 11.36 7.17 2.12
C ARG A 50 9.98 7.46 1.53
N TYR A 51 8.95 7.45 2.38
CA TYR A 51 7.57 7.74 1.97
C TYR A 51 7.03 6.82 0.85
N GLY A 52 7.61 5.63 0.69
CA GLY A 52 7.23 4.70 -0.37
C GLY A 52 7.74 5.05 -1.76
N PHE A 53 8.63 6.04 -1.89
CA PHE A 53 9.32 6.28 -3.16
C PHE A 53 10.42 5.22 -3.39
N ALA A 54 10.46 4.71 -4.62
CA ALA A 54 11.56 3.90 -5.12
C ALA A 54 12.85 4.75 -5.28
N GLU A 55 13.82 4.30 -6.08
CA GLU A 55 15.15 4.94 -6.13
C GLU A 55 15.18 6.33 -6.79
N VAL A 56 14.19 6.66 -7.63
CA VAL A 56 14.13 7.95 -8.35
C VAL A 56 12.93 8.76 -7.90
N GLU A 57 13.21 9.92 -7.31
CA GLU A 57 12.23 10.94 -6.93
C GLU A 57 12.79 12.35 -7.18
N GLY A 58 11.89 13.33 -7.29
CA GLY A 58 12.28 14.72 -7.47
C GLY A 58 11.12 15.69 -7.25
N PHE A 59 11.41 16.98 -7.28
CA PHE A 59 10.40 18.02 -7.20
C PHE A 59 10.05 18.54 -8.59
N ILE A 60 8.75 18.70 -8.86
CA ILE A 60 8.25 19.32 -10.08
C ILE A 60 7.11 20.29 -9.74
N VAL A 61 6.75 21.14 -10.71
CA VAL A 61 5.53 21.94 -10.66
C VAL A 61 4.51 21.33 -11.60
N LEU A 62 3.39 20.86 -11.07
CA LEU A 62 2.26 20.41 -11.87
C LEU A 62 1.54 21.63 -12.45
N PRO A 63 1.34 21.72 -13.77
CA PRO A 63 0.55 22.79 -14.35
C PRO A 63 -0.95 22.63 -14.04
N PRO A 64 -1.72 23.74 -14.04
CA PRO A 64 -3.17 23.68 -14.00
C PRO A 64 -3.75 22.75 -15.07
N GLY A 65 -4.81 22.03 -14.72
CA GLY A 65 -5.52 21.10 -15.59
C GLY A 65 -5.12 19.63 -15.42
N VAL A 66 -3.99 19.32 -14.80
CA VAL A 66 -3.58 17.94 -14.51
C VAL A 66 -4.61 17.25 -13.60
N LEU A 67 -4.95 15.99 -13.92
CA LEU A 67 -5.89 15.18 -13.16
C LEU A 67 -5.16 14.24 -12.21
N LEU A 68 -5.52 14.33 -10.93
CA LEU A 68 -5.01 13.51 -9.85
C LEU A 68 -6.16 12.69 -9.27
N ASP A 69 -5.85 11.52 -8.74
CA ASP A 69 -6.78 10.77 -7.91
C ASP A 69 -6.11 10.28 -6.62
N ARG A 70 -6.94 9.86 -5.66
CA ARG A 70 -6.46 9.38 -4.36
C ARG A 70 -7.43 8.37 -3.77
N PHE A 71 -6.84 7.35 -3.13
CA PHE A 71 -7.51 6.47 -2.19
C PHE A 71 -7.22 6.89 -0.74
N GLY A 72 -8.25 6.97 0.09
CA GLY A 72 -8.19 7.33 1.50
C GLY A 72 -8.78 8.71 1.85
N PRO A 73 -8.85 9.06 3.15
CA PRO A 73 -9.48 10.30 3.63
C PRO A 73 -8.71 11.55 3.17
N GLU A 74 -9.37 12.69 3.07
CA GLU A 74 -8.76 13.93 2.54
C GLU A 74 -7.69 14.58 3.43
N ARG A 75 -7.49 14.06 4.65
CA ARG A 75 -6.35 14.43 5.51
C ARG A 75 -4.99 13.96 4.97
N GLY A 76 -4.96 13.09 3.97
CA GLY A 76 -3.72 12.61 3.35
C GLY A 76 -3.22 13.55 2.25
N ASN A 77 -1.95 13.37 1.89
CA ASN A 77 -1.20 14.21 0.95
C ASN A 77 -0.53 13.41 -0.19
N PHE A 78 -0.93 12.15 -0.37
CA PHE A 78 -0.47 11.30 -1.48
C PHE A 78 -1.57 11.12 -2.51
N PHE A 79 -1.18 11.31 -3.77
CA PHE A 79 -2.00 11.21 -4.97
C PHE A 79 -1.31 10.33 -6.00
N SER A 80 -2.03 9.99 -7.06
CA SER A 80 -1.46 9.46 -8.30
C SER A 80 -2.07 10.20 -9.49
N PRO A 81 -1.47 10.12 -10.69
CA PRO A 81 -2.16 10.47 -11.92
C PRO A 81 -3.49 9.70 -12.01
N LYS A 82 -4.57 10.37 -12.42
CA LYS A 82 -5.89 9.73 -12.54
C LYS A 82 -5.79 8.45 -13.38
N GLY A 83 -6.32 7.36 -12.85
CA GLY A 83 -6.40 6.07 -13.54
C GLY A 83 -5.17 5.17 -13.37
N ALA A 84 -4.20 5.54 -12.53
CA ALA A 84 -3.14 4.61 -12.14
C ALA A 84 -3.73 3.35 -11.48
N ALA A 85 -3.30 2.16 -11.92
CA ALA A 85 -3.81 0.88 -11.42
C ALA A 85 -3.64 0.74 -9.91
N PHE A 86 -4.64 0.17 -9.22
CA PHE A 86 -4.63 0.06 -7.75
C PHE A 86 -3.42 -0.73 -7.22
N ALA A 87 -3.13 -1.89 -7.81
CA ALA A 87 -1.96 -2.72 -7.46
C ALA A 87 -0.64 -1.95 -7.57
N ALA A 88 -0.51 -1.11 -8.60
CA ALA A 88 0.70 -0.33 -8.83
C ALA A 88 0.92 0.78 -7.77
N ARG A 89 -0.08 1.06 -6.92
CA ARG A 89 0.01 2.04 -5.81
C ARG A 89 0.53 1.44 -4.51
N ALA A 90 0.63 0.11 -4.43
CA ALA A 90 1.10 -0.62 -3.25
C ALA A 90 0.45 -0.15 -1.93
N LEU A 91 -0.87 -0.30 -1.83
CA LEU A 91 -1.67 0.08 -0.65
C LEU A 91 -2.12 -1.16 0.15
N PRO A 92 -2.20 -1.06 1.49
CA PRO A 92 -2.52 -2.22 2.33
C PRO A 92 -4.02 -2.46 2.52
N ARG A 93 -4.85 -1.46 2.22
CA ARG A 93 -6.31 -1.47 2.38
C ARG A 93 -6.99 -1.96 1.10
N ALA A 94 -8.19 -2.52 1.19
CA ALA A 94 -8.90 -2.95 -0.01
C ALA A 94 -9.35 -1.73 -0.84
N CYS A 95 -9.32 -1.84 -2.16
CA CYS A 95 -9.68 -0.73 -3.05
C CYS A 95 -11.12 -0.25 -2.84
N ARG A 96 -12.07 -1.18 -2.67
CA ARG A 96 -13.51 -0.88 -2.53
C ARG A 96 -13.90 -0.28 -1.19
N ASP A 97 -13.06 -0.45 -0.16
CA ASP A 97 -13.36 0.00 1.20
C ASP A 97 -12.75 1.37 1.52
N GLN A 98 -12.12 1.98 0.53
CA GLN A 98 -11.44 3.26 0.68
C GLN A 98 -12.25 4.39 0.04
N PRO A 99 -12.32 5.58 0.69
CA PRO A 99 -12.77 6.79 0.00
C PRO A 99 -11.93 7.01 -1.24
N TYR A 100 -12.57 7.28 -2.37
CA TYR A 100 -11.89 7.62 -3.61
C TYR A 100 -12.35 8.99 -4.09
N ALA A 101 -11.40 9.80 -4.55
CA ALA A 101 -11.67 11.13 -5.04
C ALA A 101 -10.73 11.49 -6.19
N VAL A 102 -11.26 12.29 -7.12
CA VAL A 102 -10.53 12.83 -8.27
C VAL A 102 -10.45 14.34 -8.11
N TYR A 103 -9.28 14.89 -8.43
CA TYR A 103 -8.97 16.31 -8.33
C TYR A 103 -8.41 16.81 -9.66
N ARG A 104 -8.68 18.07 -9.97
CA ARG A 104 -7.99 18.82 -11.01
C ARG A 104 -7.07 19.83 -10.34
N VAL A 105 -5.82 19.91 -10.78
CA VAL A 105 -4.90 20.98 -10.37
C VAL A 105 -5.43 22.30 -10.90
N ALA A 106 -5.71 23.24 -10.00
CA ALA A 106 -6.36 24.52 -10.34
C ALA A 106 -5.35 25.68 -10.41
N ALA A 107 -4.22 25.57 -9.70
CA ALA A 107 -3.09 26.50 -9.76
C ALA A 107 -1.76 25.71 -9.83
N PRO A 108 -0.65 26.31 -10.31
CA PRO A 108 0.66 25.64 -10.30
C PRO A 108 0.98 25.05 -8.93
N LEU A 109 1.22 23.75 -8.87
CA LEU A 109 1.36 23.01 -7.62
C LEU A 109 2.73 22.34 -7.54
N VAL A 110 3.55 22.75 -6.57
CA VAL A 110 4.83 22.09 -6.27
C VAL A 110 4.54 20.75 -5.62
N VAL A 111 5.14 19.69 -6.16
CA VAL A 111 4.98 18.32 -5.65
C VAL A 111 6.31 17.58 -5.65
N ARG A 112 6.45 16.61 -4.76
CA ARG A 112 7.45 15.55 -4.86
C ARG A 112 6.85 14.38 -5.64
N ILE A 113 7.53 13.94 -6.68
CA ILE A 113 7.09 12.86 -7.57
C ILE A 113 8.14 11.76 -7.62
N GLY A 114 7.68 10.52 -7.74
CA GLY A 114 8.53 9.34 -7.93
C GLY A 114 7.67 8.10 -8.11
N THR A 115 8.28 6.97 -8.41
CA THR A 115 7.53 5.69 -8.51
C THR A 115 7.31 5.08 -7.14
N ALA A 116 6.13 4.52 -6.90
CA ALA A 116 5.84 3.76 -5.69
C ALA A 116 6.70 2.48 -5.63
N ALA A 117 7.34 2.22 -4.51
CA ALA A 117 8.07 0.98 -4.28
C ALA A 117 7.12 -0.22 -4.21
N PRO A 118 7.54 -1.43 -4.63
CA PRO A 118 6.78 -2.65 -4.37
C PRO A 118 6.65 -2.85 -2.86
N TRP A 119 5.42 -2.98 -2.37
CA TRP A 119 5.14 -3.09 -0.95
C TRP A 119 3.78 -3.75 -0.70
N PHE A 120 3.51 -4.22 0.51
CA PHE A 120 2.24 -4.88 0.87
C PHE A 120 1.84 -6.07 -0.01
N GLY A 121 2.81 -6.75 -0.63
CA GLY A 121 2.56 -7.84 -1.59
C GLY A 121 2.01 -7.36 -2.94
N GLU A 122 2.13 -6.07 -3.24
CA GLU A 122 1.74 -5.44 -4.50
C GLU A 122 2.96 -5.03 -5.32
N THR A 123 2.78 -4.87 -6.64
CA THR A 123 3.89 -4.62 -7.58
C THR A 123 4.53 -3.23 -7.42
N GLY A 124 3.78 -2.25 -6.91
CA GLY A 124 4.20 -0.85 -6.99
C GLY A 124 4.36 -0.37 -8.44
N GLY A 125 5.16 0.68 -8.64
CA GLY A 125 5.52 1.21 -9.96
C GLY A 125 4.63 2.33 -10.49
N ALA A 126 3.48 2.61 -9.87
CA ALA A 126 2.70 3.81 -10.21
C ALA A 126 3.49 5.07 -9.85
N ILE A 127 3.25 6.14 -10.60
CA ILE A 127 3.68 7.47 -10.19
C ILE A 127 2.91 7.86 -8.92
N GLN A 128 3.66 8.14 -7.86
CA GLN A 128 3.18 8.72 -6.63
C GLN A 128 3.52 10.21 -6.61
N ILE A 129 2.55 11.02 -6.21
CA ILE A 129 2.65 12.48 -6.10
C ILE A 129 2.37 12.84 -4.64
N MET A 130 3.36 13.42 -3.97
CA MET A 130 3.28 13.87 -2.59
C MET A 130 3.28 15.40 -2.54
N THR A 131 2.34 15.96 -1.80
CA THR A 131 2.21 17.41 -1.55
C THR A 131 2.59 17.74 -0.11
N ASP A 132 2.91 19.01 0.15
CA ASP A 132 3.21 19.49 1.51
C ASP A 132 1.94 19.67 2.36
N ALA A 133 0.79 19.87 1.70
CA ALA A 133 -0.52 20.03 2.34
C ALA A 133 -1.46 18.86 2.03
N SER A 134 -2.47 18.66 2.88
CA SER A 134 -3.50 17.63 2.68
C SER A 134 -4.40 17.95 1.48
N ALA A 135 -5.08 16.95 0.93
CA ALA A 135 -6.07 17.16 -0.12
C ALA A 135 -7.16 18.15 0.29
N ALA A 136 -7.65 18.05 1.53
CA ALA A 136 -8.65 18.99 2.07
C ALA A 136 -8.12 20.44 2.09
N GLN A 137 -6.87 20.62 2.55
CA GLN A 137 -6.24 21.94 2.61
C GLN A 137 -6.02 22.52 1.21
N LEU A 138 -5.50 21.72 0.27
CA LEU A 138 -5.28 22.16 -1.11
C LEU A 138 -6.58 22.53 -1.82
N VAL A 139 -7.70 21.88 -1.48
CA VAL A 139 -9.02 22.26 -1.98
C VAL A 139 -9.48 23.58 -1.36
N ALA A 140 -9.32 23.76 -0.05
CA ALA A 140 -9.67 25.00 0.64
C ALA A 140 -8.86 26.20 0.12
N ASP A 141 -7.58 25.99 -0.20
CA ASP A 141 -6.68 27.02 -0.74
C ASP A 141 -6.88 27.27 -2.24
N GLY A 142 -7.74 26.50 -2.91
CA GLY A 142 -8.01 26.62 -4.34
C GLY A 142 -6.88 26.11 -5.25
N ALA A 143 -5.88 25.41 -4.70
CA ALA A 143 -4.82 24.78 -5.48
C ALA A 143 -5.30 23.48 -6.17
N LEU A 144 -6.25 22.78 -5.56
CA LEU A 144 -6.96 21.65 -6.15
C LEU A 144 -8.46 21.94 -6.23
N GLN A 145 -9.09 21.47 -7.30
CA GLN A 145 -10.54 21.40 -7.42
C GLN A 145 -10.98 19.94 -7.32
N ARG A 146 -11.78 19.61 -6.30
CA ARG A 146 -12.45 18.30 -6.23
C ARG A 146 -13.44 18.17 -7.38
N LEU A 147 -13.37 17.07 -8.12
CA LEU A 147 -14.30 16.75 -9.20
C LEU A 147 -15.52 15.97 -8.66
N PRO A 148 -16.64 15.92 -9.42
CA PRO A 148 -17.79 15.09 -9.06
C PRO A 148 -17.37 13.65 -8.76
N ALA A 149 -18.09 13.01 -7.83
CA ALA A 149 -17.77 11.66 -7.39
C ALA A 149 -17.85 10.65 -8.56
N GLU A 150 -16.82 9.84 -8.71
CA GLU A 150 -16.70 8.74 -9.67
C GLU A 150 -16.31 7.48 -8.87
N PRO A 151 -16.77 6.27 -9.23
CA PRO A 151 -16.30 5.04 -8.59
C PRO A 151 -14.81 4.79 -8.85
N ALA A 152 -14.14 4.18 -7.88
CA ALA A 152 -12.77 3.72 -8.03
C ALA A 152 -12.64 2.61 -9.08
N GLN A 153 -11.56 2.65 -9.85
CA GLN A 153 -11.20 1.56 -10.78
C GLN A 153 -10.26 0.60 -10.05
N CYS A 154 -10.81 -0.49 -9.53
CA CYS A 154 -10.04 -1.44 -8.72
C CYS A 154 -9.30 -2.53 -9.51
N GLY A 155 -9.40 -2.54 -10.84
CA GLY A 155 -9.05 -3.72 -11.65
C GLY A 155 -10.12 -4.83 -11.50
N SER A 156 -10.11 -5.81 -12.39
CA SER A 156 -11.03 -6.96 -12.29
C SER A 156 -10.83 -7.72 -10.97
N PRO A 157 -11.91 -8.26 -10.36
CA PRO A 157 -11.82 -9.04 -9.13
C PRO A 157 -10.95 -10.28 -9.26
#